data_AF-A0AA41Z554-F1
#
_entry.id   AF-A0AA41Z554-F1
#
_cell.length_a   1.000
_cell.length_b   1.000
_cell.length_c   1.000
_cell.angle_alpha   90.00
_cell.angle_beta   90.00
_cell.angle_gamma   90.00
#
_symmetry.space_group_name_H-M   'P 1'
#
loop_
_entity.id
_entity.type
_entity.pdbx_description
1 polymer ?
#
loop_
_entity_poly.entity_id
_entity_poly.type
_entity_poly.pdbx_seq_one_letter_code
_entity_poly.pdbx_strand_id
1 'polypeptide(L)'
;MIPLPSGAKVWLAIGHTDMRKGIGGLSLLVQEVLGRDPFCGHLFVFRGRRSDLIKIVWHDGQGGCLFMKRLSRLQRAGQRLGTVIPFFQYGSEAK
;
A
#
# COMPACT_ATOMS: atom_id res chain seq x y z
N MET A 1 -5.78 6.65 -17.67
CA MET A 1 -6.03 6.08 -16.34
C MET A 1 -5.09 4.89 -16.19
N ILE A 2 -4.30 4.82 -15.12
CA ILE A 2 -3.37 3.68 -14.92
C ILE A 2 -4.23 2.46 -14.57
N PRO A 3 -4.18 1.36 -15.34
CA PRO A 3 -5.01 0.20 -15.09
C PRO A 3 -4.61 -0.45 -13.76
N LEU A 4 -5.62 -0.84 -12.99
CA LEU A 4 -5.42 -1.74 -11.86
C LEU A 4 -5.49 -3.17 -12.38
N PRO A 5 -4.46 -4.00 -12.15
CA PRO A 5 -4.49 -5.40 -12.56
C PRO A 5 -5.70 -6.13 -11.97
N SER A 6 -6.43 -6.86 -12.82
CA SER A 6 -7.57 -7.68 -12.39
C SER A 6 -7.10 -8.81 -11.50
N GLY A 7 -7.77 -9.04 -10.37
CA GLY A 7 -7.36 -10.05 -9.38
C GLY A 7 -6.17 -9.66 -8.50
N ALA A 8 -5.73 -8.40 -8.54
CA ALA A 8 -4.63 -7.94 -7.69
C ALA A 8 -4.99 -7.98 -6.21
N LYS A 9 -4.12 -8.61 -5.40
CA LYS A 9 -4.22 -8.60 -3.94
C LYS A 9 -3.74 -7.25 -3.42
N VAL A 10 -4.36 -6.78 -2.33
CA VAL A 10 -3.95 -5.56 -1.64
C VAL A 10 -3.26 -5.91 -0.34
N TRP A 11 -2.02 -5.48 -0.21
CA TRP A 11 -1.17 -5.68 0.97
C TRP A 11 -1.04 -4.38 1.73
N LEU A 12 -1.26 -4.42 3.04
CA LEU A 12 -1.05 -3.28 3.92
C LEU A 12 0.23 -3.49 4.72
N ALA A 13 1.19 -2.57 4.56
CA ALA A 13 2.36 -2.55 5.43
C ALA A 13 1.93 -2.16 6.85
N ILE A 14 2.14 -3.07 7.80
CA ILE A 14 1.85 -2.83 9.21
C ILE A 14 2.97 -1.94 9.79
N GLY A 15 2.58 -0.99 10.64
CA GLY A 15 3.51 -0.02 11.22
C GLY A 15 3.62 1.28 10.45
N HIS A 16 4.75 1.97 10.58
CA HIS A 16 4.99 3.28 10.00
C HIS A 16 6.08 3.20 8.94
N THR A 17 5.80 3.78 7.77
CA THR A 17 6.78 3.85 6.67
C THR A 17 7.31 5.26 6.53
N ASP A 18 8.60 5.38 6.21
CA ASP A 18 9.15 6.65 5.76
C ASP A 18 8.57 7.00 4.38
N MET A 19 7.66 7.96 4.38
CA MET A 19 6.94 8.39 3.18
C MET A 19 7.76 9.31 2.27
N ARG A 20 9.04 9.57 2.59
CA ARG A 20 9.99 10.22 1.68
C ARG A 20 10.42 9.28 0.53
N LYS A 21 10.29 7.97 0.71
CA LYS A 21 10.63 6.96 -0.29
C LYS A 21 9.73 7.06 -1.53
N GLY A 22 10.35 7.07 -2.72
CA GLY A 22 9.67 6.93 -4.01
C GLY A 22 9.36 5.47 -4.35
N ILE A 23 9.06 5.18 -5.61
CA ILE A 23 8.76 3.82 -6.09
C ILE A 23 9.86 2.84 -5.69
N GLY A 24 11.12 3.10 -6.07
CA GLY A 24 12.22 2.16 -5.78
C GLY A 24 12.40 1.87 -4.29
N GLY A 25 12.33 2.89 -3.43
CA GLY A 25 12.47 2.71 -1.99
C GLY A 25 11.29 1.98 -1.33
N LEU A 26 10.08 2.14 -1.87
CA LEU A 26 8.91 1.39 -1.40
C LEU A 26 8.90 -0.04 -1.95
N SER A 27 9.29 -0.25 -3.20
CA SER A 27 9.47 -1.58 -3.79
C SER A 27 10.53 -2.39 -3.04
N LEU A 28 11.62 -1.75 -2.59
CA LEU A 28 12.61 -2.38 -1.73
C LEU A 28 11.99 -2.84 -0.40
N LEU A 29 11.13 -2.03 0.22
CA LEU A 29 10.42 -2.44 1.44
C LEU A 29 9.45 -3.61 1.18
N VAL A 30 8.81 -3.67 0.02
CA VAL A 30 8.00 -4.83 -0.36
C VAL A 30 8.85 -6.10 -0.38
N GLN A 31 10.04 -6.02 -0.96
CA GLN A 31 10.96 -7.15 -1.04
C GLN A 31 11.55 -7.52 0.32
N GLU A 32 12.17 -6.57 1.02
CA GLU A 32 12.94 -6.84 2.24
C GLU A 32 12.08 -7.01 3.49
N VAL A 33 11.00 -6.24 3.60
CA VAL A 33 10.17 -6.22 4.83
C VAL A 33 8.92 -7.08 4.68
N LEU A 34 8.25 -7.03 3.53
CA LEU A 34 7.06 -7.84 3.30
C LEU A 34 7.39 -9.23 2.72
N GLY A 35 8.63 -9.46 2.26
CA GLY A 35 9.04 -10.73 1.67
C GLY A 35 8.26 -11.08 0.40
N ARG A 36 7.81 -10.08 -0.35
CA ARG A 36 7.00 -10.25 -1.56
C ARG A 36 7.73 -9.70 -2.78
N ASP A 37 7.36 -10.21 -3.95
CA ASP A 37 7.81 -9.65 -5.21
C ASP A 37 7.11 -8.30 -5.48
N PRO A 38 7.81 -7.16 -5.61
CA PRO A 38 7.21 -5.88 -5.97
C PRO A 38 6.65 -5.84 -7.40
N PHE A 39 7.02 -6.78 -8.27
CA PHE A 39 6.63 -6.81 -9.68
C PHE A 39 5.41 -7.70 -9.97
N CYS A 40 4.87 -8.40 -8.97
CA CYS A 40 3.75 -9.34 -9.11
C CYS A 40 2.38 -8.72 -9.46
N GLY A 41 2.32 -7.41 -9.70
CA GLY A 41 1.08 -6.70 -9.99
C GLY A 41 0.15 -6.54 -8.79
N HIS A 42 0.58 -6.85 -7.57
CA HIS A 42 -0.20 -6.57 -6.36
C HIS A 42 -0.04 -5.12 -5.91
N LEU A 43 -1.03 -4.64 -5.15
CA LEU A 43 -1.03 -3.28 -4.61
C LEU A 43 -0.44 -3.32 -3.20
N PHE A 44 0.59 -2.52 -2.94
CA PHE A 44 1.22 -2.40 -1.64
C PHE A 44 0.95 -1.01 -1.06
N VAL A 45 0.20 -0.98 0.05
CA VAL A 45 -0.27 0.22 0.72
C VAL A 45 0.63 0.54 1.91
N PHE A 46 1.14 1.77 1.93
CA PHE A 46 2.01 2.30 2.96
C PHE A 46 1.40 3.54 3.60
N ARG A 47 1.57 3.67 4.91
CA ARG A 47 1.11 4.82 5.68
C ARG A 47 2.26 5.47 6.46
N GLY A 48 2.22 6.80 6.54
CA GLY A 48 3.17 7.56 7.33
C GLY A 48 2.86 7.57 8.83
N ARG A 49 3.81 8.04 9.64
CA ARG A 49 3.64 8.19 11.10
C ARG A 49 2.53 9.15 11.51
N ARG A 50 2.33 10.21 10.73
CA ARG A 50 1.30 11.24 10.96
C ARG A 50 -0.08 10.86 10.43
N SER A 51 -0.19 9.71 9.76
CA SER A 51 -1.40 9.22 9.08
C SER A 51 -2.04 10.22 8.11
N ASP A 52 -1.32 11.27 7.69
CA ASP A 52 -1.80 12.27 6.72
C ASP A 52 -1.43 11.92 5.29
N LEU A 53 -0.62 10.88 5.08
CA LEU A 53 -0.14 10.47 3.77
C LEU A 53 -0.24 8.95 3.62
N ILE A 54 -0.87 8.55 2.52
CA ILE A 54 -0.95 7.16 2.06
C ILE A 54 -0.28 7.09 0.68
N LYS A 55 0.55 6.07 0.49
CA LYS A 55 1.13 5.71 -0.80
C LYS A 55 0.72 4.28 -1.15
N ILE A 56 0.41 4.06 -2.42
CA ILE A 56 0.14 2.73 -2.97
C ILE A 56 1.12 2.55 -4.12
N VAL A 57 1.89 1.48 -4.09
CA VAL A 57 2.78 1.10 -5.20
C VAL A 57 2.34 -0.23 -5.79
N TRP A 58 2.44 -0.33 -7.10
CA TRP A 58 2.22 -1.57 -7.85
C TRP A 58 3.02 -1.51 -9.15
N HIS A 59 3.21 -2.65 -9.79
CA HIS A 59 3.75 -2.72 -11.14
C HIS A 59 2.62 -3.04 -12.10
N ASP A 60 2.48 -2.28 -13.19
CA ASP A 60 1.41 -2.50 -14.19
C ASP A 60 1.82 -3.48 -15.31
N GLY A 61 3.03 -4.05 -15.21
CA GLY A 61 3.63 -4.91 -16.22
C GLY A 61 4.56 -4.16 -17.18
N GLN A 62 4.50 -2.83 -17.22
CA GLN A 62 5.39 -1.98 -18.04
C GLN A 62 6.30 -1.11 -17.16
N GLY A 63 5.81 -0.69 -16.00
CA GLY A 63 6.57 0.11 -15.06
C GLY A 63 5.97 0.15 -13.65
N GLY A 64 6.78 0.67 -12.74
CA GLY A 64 6.35 0.96 -11.39
C GLY A 64 5.39 2.15 -11.35
N CYS A 65 4.25 1.96 -10.70
CA CYS A 65 3.23 2.97 -10.49
C CYS A 65 3.18 3.37 -9.01
N LEU A 66 2.94 4.65 -8.76
CA LEU A 66 2.77 5.20 -7.42
C LEU A 66 1.55 6.10 -7.38
N PHE A 67 0.61 5.75 -6.51
CA PHE A 67 -0.48 6.64 -6.11
C PHE A 67 -0.16 7.24 -4.74
N MET A 68 -0.36 8.55 -4.61
CA MET A 68 -0.17 9.28 -3.35
C MET A 68 -1.44 10.05 -3.02
N LYS A 69 -1.97 9.85 -1.81
CA LYS A 69 -3.10 10.62 -1.31
C LYS A 69 -2.78 11.24 0.04
N ARG A 70 -2.96 12.56 0.13
CA ARG A 70 -2.88 13.30 1.38
C ARG A 70 -4.27 13.42 2.00
N LEU A 71 -4.41 13.01 3.26
CA LEU A 71 -5.68 12.99 3.97
C LEU A 71 -5.89 14.27 4.78
N SER A 72 -7.11 14.81 4.72
CA SER A 72 -7.52 15.94 5.55
C SER A 72 -7.67 15.52 7.03
N ARG A 73 -7.74 16.49 7.96
CA ARG A 73 -7.91 16.20 9.40
C ARG A 73 -9.14 15.34 9.69
N LEU A 74 -10.26 15.60 9.00
CA LEU A 74 -11.50 14.84 9.14
C LEU A 74 -11.32 13.39 8.67
N GLN A 75 -10.69 13.20 7.51
CA GLN A 75 -10.40 11.86 6.98
C GLN A 75 -9.45 11.06 7.88
N ARG A 76 -8.49 11.75 8.53
CA ARG A 76 -7.60 11.14 9.52
C ARG A 76 -8.31 10.71 10.81
N ALA A 77 -9.25 11.52 11.29
CA ALA A 77 -10.02 11.19 12.49
C ALA A 77 -10.91 9.95 12.28
N GLY A 78 -11.50 9.80 11.09
CA GLY A 78 -12.24 8.61 10.69
C GLY A 78 -11.38 7.34 10.61
N GLN A 79 -10.07 7.45 10.36
CA GLN A 79 -9.15 6.31 10.49
C GLN A 79 -8.78 5.96 11.95
N ARG A 80 -9.14 6.80 12.93
CA ARG A 80 -8.76 6.67 14.35
C ARG A 80 -9.91 6.23 15.25
N LEU A 81 -11.15 6.61 14.92
CA LEU A 81 -12.38 6.17 15.58
C LEU A 81 -13.07 5.08 14.73
N GLY A 82 -12.98 3.82 15.15
CA GLY A 82 -14.03 2.85 14.81
C GLY A 82 -14.16 2.36 13.37
N THR A 83 -13.09 2.31 12.58
CA THR A 83 -13.06 1.39 11.43
C THR A 83 -11.68 0.75 11.37
N VAL A 84 -11.50 -0.24 12.24
CA VAL A 84 -10.97 -1.52 11.77
C VAL A 84 -11.88 -1.92 10.61
N ILE A 85 -11.62 -1.37 9.41
CA ILE A 85 -11.89 -2.18 8.23
C ILE A 85 -11.04 -3.40 8.55
N PRO A 86 -11.59 -4.61 8.59
CA PRO A 86 -10.74 -5.77 8.49
C PRO A 86 -10.11 -5.61 7.11
N PHE A 87 -8.99 -4.89 7.04
CA PHE A 87 -8.02 -4.95 5.96
C PHE A 87 -7.21 -6.24 6.19
N PHE A 88 -7.96 -7.29 6.49
CA PHE A 88 -7.58 -8.68 6.49
C PHE A 88 -7.60 -9.02 5.00
N GLN A 89 -6.40 -9.07 4.43
CA GLN A 89 -6.03 -10.02 3.40
C GLN A 89 -7.23 -10.68 2.69
N TYR A 90 -7.78 -10.03 1.65
CA TYR A 90 -8.51 -10.78 0.62
C TYR A 90 -7.45 -11.50 -0.22
N GLY A 91 -6.99 -12.61 0.35
CA GLY A 91 -5.89 -13.43 -0.11
C GLY A 91 -5.85 -14.68 0.75
N SER A 92 -7.01 -15.33 0.89
CA SER A 92 -7.14 -16.72 1.30
C SER A 92 -6.44 -17.58 0.26
N GLU A 93 -5.27 -18.08 0.63
CA GLU A 93 -4.63 -19.36 0.30
C GLU A 93 -3.50 -19.39 1.35
N ALA A 94 -3.51 -20.16 2.44
CA ALA A 94 -4.10 -21.47 2.69
C ALA A 94 -3.83 -22.46 1.55
N LYS A 95 -2.56 -22.52 1.15
CA LYS A 95 -1.74 -23.73 1.14
C LYS A 95 -0.28 -23.36 0.94
#